data_AF-A0A8H5HT46-F1
#
_entry.id   AF-A0A8H5HT46-F1
#
_cell.length_a   1.000
_cell.length_b   1.000
_cell.length_c   1.000
_cell.angle_alpha   90.00
_cell.angle_beta   90.00
_cell.angle_gamma   90.00
#
_symmetry.space_group_name_H-M   'P 1'
#
loop_
_entity.id
_entity.type
_entity.pdbx_description
1 polymer ?
#
loop_
_entity_poly.entity_id
_entity_poly.type
_entity_poly.pdbx_seq_one_letter_code
_entity_poly.pdbx_strand_id
1 'polypeptide(L)'
;MMNQLSKSSPPRNVARAERAQSERLRDSVETGRRGRIHCTMHDQLNDAPRADDQSLYSRLKYHIYQHVLRRRMCIFDYRSWSYRRRACSCVMLVVGLLTKHPKTFIATVMIQRHPVYWLDDGDSIFHQKASETIFKIHSSKLDSSKLLSDSLSDAFDALKGQSVDGQGLDGCSRYVVLDPIEARDFVALLDSLYGNKALSADSTLAEVSSILRVTGPSQLDLPVLHEQARHFFEDLCPKDAFKLATFEFHDSSAEEAMALSIQYDIDQCQKSLLYYLASETHLDASTFPTTIIPPTLTSQILQHGHALESILIERFTPLLFTPPPTSHMECTDVLAEQWMPLVITPAIADSAMGKPLQTLEKMKSIPWGKYGICDSCVKEKLDEWSEEQNAVWELLDGSVWGTKASEVL
;
A
#
# COMPACT_ATOMS: atom_id res chain seq x y z
N MET A 1 -45.49 -4.87 -47.94
CA MET A 1 -45.83 -4.52 -46.54
C MET A 1 -44.54 -4.04 -45.86
N MET A 2 -44.32 -2.72 -45.82
CA MET A 2 -43.20 -2.06 -45.14
C MET A 2 -43.80 -1.08 -44.14
N ASN A 3 -43.46 -1.19 -42.85
CA ASN A 3 -43.84 -0.22 -41.83
C ASN A 3 -42.63 0.65 -41.49
N GLN A 4 -42.80 1.96 -41.66
CA GLN A 4 -41.85 3.00 -41.29
C GLN A 4 -42.03 3.35 -39.80
N LEU A 5 -40.92 3.37 -39.05
CA LEU A 5 -40.85 3.90 -37.69
C LEU A 5 -40.39 5.36 -37.75
N SER A 6 -41.21 6.27 -37.21
CA SER A 6 -40.91 7.68 -37.06
C SER A 6 -39.99 7.93 -35.87
N LYS A 7 -38.91 8.70 -36.09
CA LYS A 7 -38.05 9.25 -35.04
C LYS A 7 -38.59 10.63 -34.65
N SER A 8 -39.00 10.80 -33.40
CA SER A 8 -39.39 12.09 -32.83
C SER A 8 -38.17 12.83 -32.26
N SER A 9 -37.86 14.00 -32.82
CA SER A 9 -36.85 14.93 -32.29
C SER A 9 -37.35 15.66 -31.03
N PRO A 10 -36.46 16.02 -30.08
CA PRO A 10 -36.84 16.77 -28.89
C PRO A 10 -37.13 18.25 -29.20
N PRO A 11 -37.93 18.94 -28.36
CA PRO A 11 -38.40 20.29 -28.64
C PRO A 11 -37.32 21.37 -28.45
N ARG A 12 -37.24 22.27 -29.44
CA ARG A 12 -36.32 23.42 -29.57
C ARG A 12 -36.31 24.44 -28.40
N ASN A 13 -37.10 24.25 -27.36
CA ASN A 13 -37.27 25.23 -26.28
C ASN A 13 -36.30 25.02 -25.10
N VAL A 14 -35.66 23.85 -24.97
CA VAL A 14 -34.70 23.58 -23.87
C VAL A 14 -33.33 24.22 -24.15
N ALA A 15 -32.87 24.18 -25.41
CA ALA A 15 -31.56 24.72 -25.81
C ALA A 15 -31.45 26.26 -25.71
N ARG A 16 -32.57 26.98 -25.56
CA ARG A 16 -32.57 28.45 -25.44
C ARG A 16 -32.47 28.93 -23.99
N ALA A 17 -32.89 28.10 -23.02
CA ALA A 17 -32.77 28.40 -21.60
C ALA A 17 -31.32 28.24 -21.09
N GLU A 18 -30.61 27.21 -21.57
CA GLU A 18 -29.23 26.93 -21.15
C GLU A 18 -28.22 27.98 -21.64
N ARG A 19 -28.42 28.57 -22.83
CA ARG A 19 -27.57 29.67 -23.32
C ARG A 19 -27.73 30.97 -22.51
N ALA A 20 -28.95 31.28 -22.07
CA ALA A 20 -29.21 32.49 -21.29
C ALA A 20 -28.63 32.42 -19.87
N GLN A 21 -28.44 31.22 -19.32
CA GLN A 21 -27.85 31.00 -18.00
C GLN A 21 -26.31 31.02 -18.05
N SER A 22 -25.72 30.57 -19.16
CA SER A 22 -24.27 30.67 -19.41
C SER A 22 -23.78 32.10 -19.61
N GLU A 23 -24.59 33.00 -20.18
CA GLU A 23 -24.18 34.41 -20.39
C GLU A 23 -24.23 35.23 -19.08
N ARG A 24 -25.19 34.95 -18.18
CA ARG A 24 -25.27 35.65 -16.88
C ARG A 24 -24.11 35.33 -15.93
N LEU A 25 -23.47 34.16 -16.08
CA LEU A 25 -22.32 33.77 -15.28
C LEU A 25 -21.01 34.42 -15.76
N ARG A 26 -20.92 34.87 -17.03
CA ARG A 26 -19.75 35.62 -17.52
C ARG A 26 -19.73 37.07 -17.04
N ASP A 27 -20.87 37.74 -17.04
CA ASP A 27 -20.94 39.17 -16.66
C ASP A 27 -20.67 39.41 -15.17
N SER A 28 -20.84 38.40 -14.31
CA SER A 28 -20.59 38.53 -12.87
C SER A 28 -19.10 38.47 -12.49
N VAL A 29 -18.21 38.07 -13.41
CA VAL A 29 -16.76 37.98 -13.15
C VAL A 29 -16.02 39.28 -13.49
N GLU A 30 -16.62 40.17 -14.30
CA GLU A 30 -15.95 41.37 -14.81
C GLU A 30 -16.13 42.64 -13.95
N THR A 31 -16.85 42.59 -12.83
CA THR A 31 -17.10 43.77 -11.98
C THR A 31 -16.57 43.65 -10.54
N GLY A 32 -15.34 43.14 -10.39
CA GLY A 32 -14.59 43.19 -9.13
C GLY A 32 -13.69 44.43 -9.01
N ARG A 33 -14.22 45.51 -8.41
CA ARG A 33 -13.53 46.79 -8.12
C ARG A 33 -12.23 46.60 -7.31
N ARG A 34 -11.12 47.15 -7.82
CA ARG A 34 -9.82 47.32 -7.15
C ARG A 34 -9.88 48.40 -6.07
N GLY A 35 -9.73 48.02 -4.80
CA GLY A 35 -9.34 48.92 -3.71
C GLY A 35 -7.81 48.95 -3.58
N ARG A 36 -7.23 50.13 -3.76
CA ARG A 36 -5.78 50.39 -3.76
C ARG A 36 -5.36 50.86 -2.36
N ILE A 37 -4.64 50.04 -1.60
CA ILE A 37 -3.94 50.46 -0.37
C ILE A 37 -2.46 50.63 -0.70
N HIS A 38 -1.96 51.83 -0.41
CA HIS A 38 -0.60 52.27 -0.65
C HIS A 38 0.25 51.93 0.59
N CYS A 39 1.25 51.05 0.45
CA CYS A 39 2.35 50.93 1.41
C CYS A 39 3.67 50.91 0.65
N THR A 40 4.41 52.00 0.80
CA THR A 40 5.80 52.17 0.36
C THR A 40 6.74 51.53 1.38
N MET A 41 7.57 50.57 0.96
CA MET A 41 8.92 50.39 1.52
C MET A 41 9.86 49.73 0.50
N HIS A 42 10.90 50.51 0.19
CA HIS A 42 12.24 50.26 -0.34
C HIS A 42 12.62 48.94 -1.03
N ASP A 43 13.19 49.15 -2.21
CA ASP A 43 14.07 48.30 -3.02
C ASP A 43 15.16 47.58 -2.21
N GLN A 44 15.32 46.28 -2.45
CA GLN A 44 16.56 45.61 -2.89
C GLN A 44 16.40 44.09 -2.80
N LEU A 45 16.39 43.42 -3.97
CA LEU A 45 16.92 42.07 -4.28
C LEU A 45 16.12 41.47 -5.45
N ASN A 46 16.68 41.61 -6.65
CA ASN A 46 16.27 40.88 -7.85
C ASN A 46 16.97 39.50 -7.88
N ASP A 47 16.32 38.57 -8.58
CA ASP A 47 16.76 37.25 -9.03
C ASP A 47 16.43 36.04 -8.14
N ALA A 48 15.18 35.56 -8.25
CA ALA A 48 14.84 34.13 -8.18
C ALA A 48 13.55 33.84 -9.00
N PRO A 49 13.46 32.69 -9.71
CA PRO A 49 12.35 32.39 -10.61
C PRO A 49 11.06 32.03 -9.84
N ARG A 50 9.92 32.54 -10.32
CA ARG A 50 8.57 32.23 -9.82
C ARG A 50 8.26 30.74 -9.98
N ALA A 51 8.11 30.05 -8.86
CA ALA A 51 7.48 28.73 -8.79
C ALA A 51 5.95 28.88 -8.82
N ASP A 52 5.28 27.91 -9.43
CA ASP A 52 3.83 27.83 -9.64
C ASP A 52 3.03 27.96 -8.34
N ASP A 53 2.16 28.99 -8.28
CA ASP A 53 1.28 29.30 -7.14
C ASP A 53 0.27 28.18 -6.82
N GLN A 54 0.05 27.24 -7.75
CA GLN A 54 -0.91 26.15 -7.59
C GLN A 54 -0.41 25.05 -6.63
N SER A 55 0.91 24.88 -6.47
CA SER A 55 1.47 23.90 -5.51
C SER A 55 1.42 24.37 -4.06
N LEU A 56 1.50 25.69 -3.84
CA LEU A 56 1.44 26.29 -2.50
C LEU A 56 0.03 26.20 -1.91
N TYR A 57 -1.01 26.36 -2.73
CA TYR A 57 -2.39 26.26 -2.29
C TYR A 57 -2.77 24.83 -1.86
N SER A 58 -2.32 23.81 -2.61
CA SER A 58 -2.52 22.40 -2.26
C SER A 58 -1.73 22.01 -1.00
N ARG A 59 -0.49 22.48 -0.86
CA ARG A 59 0.31 22.30 0.37
C ARG A 59 -0.29 22.99 1.59
N LEU A 60 -0.88 24.18 1.41
CA LEU A 60 -1.53 24.92 2.51
C LEU A 60 -2.84 24.25 2.96
N LYS A 61 -3.64 23.72 2.02
CA LYS A 61 -4.83 22.90 2.35
C LYS A 61 -4.44 21.64 3.13
N TYR A 62 -3.40 20.93 2.70
CA TYR A 62 -2.88 19.75 3.39
C TYR A 62 -2.38 20.08 4.80
N HIS A 63 -1.65 21.19 4.96
CA HIS A 63 -1.19 21.64 6.28
C HIS A 63 -2.32 22.08 7.20
N ILE A 64 -3.34 22.79 6.70
CA ILE A 64 -4.52 23.17 7.50
C ILE A 64 -5.30 21.91 7.92
N TYR A 65 -5.44 20.93 7.04
CA TYR A 65 -6.09 19.65 7.31
C TYR A 65 -5.36 18.85 8.41
N GLN A 66 -4.03 18.71 8.29
CA GLN A 66 -3.17 18.11 9.32
C GLN A 66 -3.24 18.87 10.66
N HIS A 67 -3.39 20.20 10.61
CA HIS A 67 -3.49 21.03 11.82
C HIS A 67 -4.85 20.91 12.54
N VAL A 68 -5.93 20.69 11.79
CA VAL A 68 -7.28 20.44 12.32
C VAL A 68 -7.38 19.05 12.94
N LEU A 69 -6.77 18.04 12.32
CA LEU A 69 -6.69 16.68 12.87
C LEU A 69 -5.84 16.62 14.15
N ARG A 70 -4.65 17.25 14.17
CA ARG A 70 -3.79 17.29 15.36
C ARG A 70 -4.38 18.08 16.54
N ARG A 71 -5.24 19.06 16.31
CA ARG A 71 -5.87 19.85 17.40
C ARG A 71 -7.03 19.15 18.09
N ARG A 72 -7.58 18.06 17.55
CA ARG A 72 -8.67 17.29 18.19
C ARG A 72 -8.21 16.07 19.00
N MET A 73 -6.94 15.65 18.91
CA MET A 73 -6.38 14.57 19.74
C MET A 73 -5.85 15.01 21.12
N CYS A 74 -5.96 16.29 21.47
CA CYS A 74 -5.53 16.81 22.79
C CYS A 74 -6.72 17.20 23.67
N ILE A 75 -7.61 16.25 23.98
CA ILE A 75 -8.47 16.32 25.17
C ILE A 75 -8.40 14.96 25.85
N PHE A 76 -7.29 14.68 26.53
CA PHE A 76 -7.20 13.65 27.56
C PHE A 76 -6.24 14.09 28.69
N ASP A 77 -6.86 14.21 29.86
CA ASP A 77 -6.41 14.34 31.25
C ASP A 77 -5.00 14.90 31.62
N TYR A 78 -5.01 16.05 32.30
CA TYR A 78 -3.84 16.84 32.71
C TYR A 78 -3.43 16.57 34.18
N ARG A 79 -3.41 15.31 34.62
CA ARG A 79 -3.10 14.93 36.02
C ARG A 79 -2.12 13.77 36.18
N SER A 80 -0.93 13.82 35.58
CA SER A 80 0.20 12.98 36.07
C SER A 80 1.61 13.43 35.65
N TRP A 81 1.85 14.72 35.38
CA TRP A 81 3.14 15.19 34.84
C TRP A 81 4.06 15.81 35.91
N SER A 82 4.42 15.04 36.94
CA SER A 82 5.33 15.50 38.01
C SER A 82 6.30 14.45 38.56
N TYR A 83 6.78 13.50 37.74
CA TYR A 83 7.78 12.52 38.21
C TYR A 83 8.98 12.20 37.27
N ARG A 84 9.16 12.87 36.13
CA ARG A 84 10.30 12.61 35.22
C ARG A 84 11.23 13.79 35.01
N ARG A 85 11.92 14.23 36.06
CA ARG A 85 13.06 15.18 35.95
C ARG A 85 14.31 14.84 36.76
N ARG A 86 14.47 13.60 37.26
CA ARG A 86 15.68 13.19 38.02
C ARG A 86 16.49 12.01 37.44
N ALA A 87 16.25 11.61 36.19
CA ALA A 87 16.93 10.45 35.59
C ALA A 87 17.84 10.76 34.38
N CYS A 88 18.12 12.04 34.06
CA CYS A 88 18.95 12.39 32.88
C CYS A 88 20.36 12.92 33.23
N SER A 89 20.82 12.81 34.47
CA SER A 89 22.16 13.31 34.85
C SER A 89 23.22 12.21 35.08
N CYS A 90 22.87 10.92 34.98
CA CYS A 90 23.82 9.81 35.16
C CYS A 90 24.35 9.19 33.85
N VAL A 91 23.81 9.54 32.67
CA VAL A 91 24.22 8.90 31.40
C VAL A 91 25.41 9.61 30.73
N MET A 92 25.74 10.85 31.12
CA MET A 92 26.82 11.62 30.49
C MET A 92 28.20 11.44 31.13
N LEU A 93 28.33 10.64 32.20
CA LEU A 93 29.60 10.48 32.93
C LEU A 93 30.34 9.15 32.66
N VAL A 94 29.81 8.30 31.79
CA VAL A 94 30.46 7.01 31.41
C VAL A 94 31.18 7.09 30.05
N VAL A 95 30.96 8.14 29.25
CA VAL A 95 31.57 8.26 27.90
C VAL A 95 33.04 8.72 27.94
N GLY A 96 33.57 9.14 29.10
CA GLY A 96 34.90 9.76 29.21
C GLY A 96 36.10 8.83 29.48
N LEU A 97 35.92 7.52 29.72
CA LEU A 97 37.00 6.67 30.27
C LEU A 97 37.31 5.38 29.50
N LEU A 98 37.00 5.28 28.21
CA LEU A 98 37.33 4.11 27.38
C LEU A 98 38.10 4.46 26.10
N THR A 99 39.22 5.17 26.22
CA THR A 99 40.15 5.44 25.10
C THR A 99 41.51 4.73 25.25
N LYS A 100 41.54 3.53 25.86
CA LYS A 100 42.75 2.71 25.89
C LYS A 100 42.45 1.26 25.50
N HIS A 101 42.77 0.97 24.23
CA HIS A 101 42.71 -0.31 23.52
C HIS A 101 41.31 -0.79 23.10
N PRO A 102 40.91 -0.64 21.83
CA PRO A 102 39.85 -1.46 21.27
C PRO A 102 40.39 -2.90 21.22
N LYS A 103 40.13 -3.70 22.26
CA LYS A 103 40.14 -5.15 22.10
C LYS A 103 39.05 -5.43 21.08
N THR A 104 39.44 -5.76 19.85
CA THR A 104 38.54 -6.25 18.81
C THR A 104 37.88 -7.49 19.38
N PHE A 105 36.70 -7.30 19.96
CA PHE A 105 35.85 -8.40 20.38
C PHE A 105 35.35 -9.00 19.08
N ILE A 106 36.03 -10.04 18.61
CA ILE A 106 35.51 -10.87 17.53
C ILE A 106 34.33 -11.58 18.16
N ALA A 107 33.14 -11.00 18.01
CA ALA A 107 31.90 -11.66 18.37
C ALA A 107 31.90 -12.98 17.60
N THR A 108 32.00 -14.08 18.34
CA THR A 108 31.87 -15.41 17.76
C THR A 108 30.42 -15.51 17.31
N VAL A 109 30.24 -15.44 15.99
CA VAL A 109 28.92 -15.58 15.37
C VAL A 109 28.47 -17.02 15.59
N MET A 110 27.36 -17.20 16.31
CA MET A 110 26.79 -18.52 16.54
C MET A 110 25.94 -18.90 15.32
N ILE A 111 26.44 -19.87 14.55
CA ILE A 111 25.69 -20.46 13.44
C ILE A 111 24.66 -21.44 14.02
N GLN A 112 23.38 -21.25 13.68
CA GLN A 112 22.28 -22.04 14.23
C GLN A 112 21.71 -23.02 13.21
N ARG A 113 21.49 -24.27 13.61
CA ARG A 113 20.79 -25.27 12.78
C ARG A 113 19.29 -24.97 12.73
N HIS A 114 18.69 -25.00 11.55
CA HIS A 114 17.25 -24.87 11.41
C HIS A 114 16.54 -26.07 12.07
N PRO A 115 15.53 -25.87 12.94
CA PRO A 115 14.97 -26.96 13.76
C PRO A 115 14.20 -28.01 12.94
N VAL A 116 13.66 -27.63 11.78
CA VAL A 116 12.85 -28.53 10.92
C VAL A 116 13.65 -29.05 9.74
N TYR A 117 14.54 -28.22 9.19
CA TYR A 117 15.24 -28.47 7.93
C TYR A 117 16.70 -28.79 8.20
N TRP A 118 16.90 -29.78 9.05
CA TRP A 118 18.19 -30.38 9.36
C TRP A 118 18.08 -31.89 9.21
N LEU A 119 18.04 -32.33 7.95
CA LEU A 119 17.77 -33.72 7.60
C LEU A 119 19.02 -34.57 7.84
N ASP A 120 18.87 -35.67 8.58
CA ASP A 120 19.99 -36.56 8.88
C ASP A 120 20.63 -37.13 7.60
N ASP A 121 19.81 -37.41 6.59
CA ASP A 121 20.15 -37.91 5.26
C ASP A 121 20.43 -36.82 4.21
N GLY A 122 20.37 -35.53 4.58
CA GLY A 122 20.68 -34.43 3.67
C GLY A 122 22.13 -34.46 3.17
N ASP A 123 22.33 -34.21 1.89
CA ASP A 123 23.65 -34.25 1.23
C ASP A 123 24.29 -32.85 1.08
N SER A 124 23.53 -31.80 1.39
CA SER A 124 23.88 -30.41 1.12
C SER A 124 23.51 -29.51 2.29
N ILE A 125 24.41 -28.58 2.60
CA ILE A 125 24.20 -27.55 3.60
C ILE A 125 24.01 -26.20 2.92
N PHE A 126 22.94 -25.51 3.28
CA PHE A 126 22.66 -24.15 2.83
C PHE A 126 22.79 -23.21 4.02
N HIS A 127 23.54 -22.12 3.86
CA HIS A 127 23.80 -21.15 4.93
C HIS A 127 23.23 -19.80 4.56
N GLN A 128 22.23 -19.38 5.31
CA GLN A 128 21.67 -18.05 5.18
C GLN A 128 22.48 -17.08 6.04
N LYS A 129 23.21 -16.21 5.36
CA LYS A 129 24.26 -15.38 5.96
C LYS A 129 23.70 -14.32 6.93
N ALA A 130 22.54 -13.74 6.65
CA ALA A 130 22.02 -12.63 7.46
C ALA A 130 21.49 -13.05 8.84
N SER A 131 20.93 -14.25 8.94
CA SER A 131 20.37 -14.85 10.17
C SER A 131 21.29 -15.90 10.78
N GLU A 132 22.39 -16.22 10.09
CA GLU A 132 23.35 -17.26 10.49
C GLU A 132 22.70 -18.62 10.70
N THR A 133 21.63 -18.89 9.95
CA THR A 133 20.90 -20.15 9.99
C THR A 133 21.40 -21.09 8.90
N ILE A 134 21.68 -22.34 9.26
CA ILE A 134 22.04 -23.40 8.33
C ILE A 134 20.95 -24.44 8.21
N PHE A 135 20.75 -24.90 6.98
CA PHE A 135 19.79 -25.90 6.57
C PHE A 135 20.56 -27.10 6.02
N LYS A 136 20.17 -28.32 6.38
CA LYS A 136 20.71 -29.55 5.80
C LYS A 136 19.59 -30.25 5.04
N ILE A 137 19.69 -30.31 3.71
CA ILE A 137 18.63 -30.78 2.81
C ILE A 137 19.19 -31.62 1.66
N HIS A 138 18.30 -32.27 0.91
CA HIS A 138 18.63 -32.99 -0.32
C HIS A 138 18.79 -32.04 -1.52
N SER A 139 19.96 -32.02 -2.14
CA SER A 139 20.24 -31.24 -3.36
C SER A 139 19.32 -31.58 -4.51
N SER A 140 18.93 -32.85 -4.64
CA SER A 140 18.02 -33.35 -5.68
C SER A 140 16.67 -32.65 -5.74
N LYS A 141 16.26 -31.96 -4.67
CA LYS A 141 15.05 -31.13 -4.63
C LYS A 141 15.21 -29.76 -5.30
N LEU A 142 16.45 -29.30 -5.49
CA LEU A 142 16.80 -27.99 -6.05
C LEU A 142 17.63 -28.08 -7.34
N ASP A 143 17.89 -29.29 -7.84
CA ASP A 143 18.84 -29.58 -8.94
C ASP A 143 18.54 -28.88 -10.29
N SER A 144 17.39 -28.21 -10.43
CA SER A 144 17.10 -27.36 -11.60
C SER A 144 17.70 -25.95 -11.52
N SER A 145 18.22 -25.53 -10.36
CA SER A 145 18.72 -24.16 -10.16
C SER A 145 20.17 -23.98 -10.64
N LYS A 146 20.39 -23.00 -11.51
CA LYS A 146 21.73 -22.59 -11.97
C LYS A 146 22.61 -22.06 -10.84
N LEU A 147 22.03 -21.48 -9.78
CA LEU A 147 22.83 -20.96 -8.66
C LEU A 147 23.62 -22.05 -7.93
N LEU A 148 23.16 -23.30 -8.01
CA LEU A 148 23.86 -24.42 -7.40
C LEU A 148 25.15 -24.79 -8.14
N SER A 149 25.31 -24.43 -9.43
CA SER A 149 26.53 -24.76 -10.18
C SER A 149 27.69 -23.81 -9.85
N ASP A 150 27.39 -22.54 -9.54
CA ASP A 150 28.41 -21.49 -9.54
C ASP A 150 29.00 -21.19 -8.14
N SER A 151 28.30 -21.56 -7.07
CA SER A 151 28.64 -21.16 -5.68
C SER A 151 29.56 -22.12 -4.91
N LEU A 152 30.16 -23.11 -5.58
CA LEU A 152 30.46 -24.40 -4.93
C LEU A 152 31.86 -24.66 -4.35
N SER A 153 32.85 -23.78 -4.43
CA SER A 153 34.24 -24.18 -4.07
C SER A 153 34.84 -23.45 -2.87
N ASP A 154 34.78 -22.13 -2.80
CA ASP A 154 35.76 -21.41 -1.97
C ASP A 154 35.28 -21.14 -0.53
N ALA A 155 33.97 -21.16 -0.27
CA ALA A 155 33.41 -20.87 1.05
C ALA A 155 33.57 -22.03 2.05
N PHE A 156 33.61 -23.27 1.55
CA PHE A 156 33.62 -24.46 2.41
C PHE A 156 34.94 -24.61 3.18
N ASP A 157 36.06 -24.28 2.54
CA ASP A 157 37.38 -24.37 3.16
C ASP A 157 37.59 -23.29 4.24
N ALA A 158 36.92 -22.13 4.13
CA ALA A 158 36.94 -21.11 5.17
C ALA A 158 36.18 -21.55 6.45
N LEU A 159 35.16 -22.41 6.31
CA LEU A 159 34.32 -22.86 7.41
C LEU A 159 34.81 -24.12 8.11
N LYS A 160 35.62 -24.96 7.44
CA LYS A 160 36.29 -26.11 8.10
C LYS A 160 37.11 -25.72 9.34
N GLY A 161 37.53 -24.46 9.45
CA GLY A 161 38.23 -23.93 10.62
C GLY A 161 37.32 -23.49 11.78
N GLN A 162 36.01 -23.37 11.58
CA GLN A 162 35.05 -22.95 12.60
C GLN A 162 34.28 -24.16 13.11
N SER A 163 34.57 -24.59 14.35
CA SER A 163 33.89 -25.74 14.95
C SER A 163 32.44 -25.40 15.27
N VAL A 164 31.50 -25.84 14.44
CA VAL A 164 30.08 -25.89 14.78
C VAL A 164 29.88 -27.11 15.68
N ASP A 165 29.81 -26.90 17.00
CA ASP A 165 29.44 -27.87 18.04
C ASP A 165 30.16 -29.24 18.07
N GLY A 166 31.33 -29.37 17.44
CA GLY A 166 32.16 -30.58 17.53
C GLY A 166 31.60 -31.84 16.86
N GLN A 167 30.45 -31.75 16.18
CA GLN A 167 29.98 -32.76 15.25
C GLN A 167 30.47 -32.40 13.85
N GLY A 168 31.43 -33.17 13.33
CA GLY A 168 31.97 -32.96 11.99
C GLY A 168 30.86 -32.89 10.95
N LEU A 169 31.04 -32.03 9.93
CA LEU A 169 30.18 -31.91 8.75
C LEU A 169 30.32 -33.14 7.81
N ASP A 170 30.61 -34.31 8.38
CA ASP A 170 30.95 -35.51 7.64
C ASP A 170 29.74 -36.02 6.85
N GLY A 171 29.93 -36.19 5.55
CA GLY A 171 28.94 -36.72 4.62
C GLY A 171 28.22 -35.69 3.75
N CYS A 172 28.40 -34.39 3.98
CA CYS A 172 27.84 -33.36 3.08
C CYS A 172 28.84 -33.03 1.96
N SER A 173 28.43 -33.24 0.71
CA SER A 173 29.28 -32.94 -0.45
C SER A 173 29.22 -31.48 -0.89
N ARG A 174 28.24 -30.72 -0.42
CA ARG A 174 27.91 -29.39 -0.94
C ARG A 174 27.60 -28.40 0.19
N TYR A 175 28.18 -27.22 0.09
CA TYR A 175 27.88 -26.07 0.96
C TYR A 175 27.56 -24.86 0.09
N VAL A 176 26.40 -24.26 0.31
CA VAL A 176 25.89 -23.14 -0.50
C VAL A 176 25.57 -21.97 0.42
N VAL A 177 26.09 -20.78 0.12
CA VAL A 177 25.74 -19.56 0.85
C VAL A 177 24.56 -18.90 0.16
N LEU A 178 23.49 -18.68 0.91
CA LEU A 178 22.28 -17.99 0.49
C LEU A 178 22.41 -16.50 0.83
N ASP A 179 22.67 -15.68 -0.19
CA ASP A 179 22.78 -14.21 -0.12
C ASP A 179 22.32 -13.66 -1.48
N PRO A 180 21.23 -12.87 -1.59
CA PRO A 180 20.48 -12.18 -0.51
C PRO A 180 19.21 -12.89 -0.02
N ILE A 181 19.07 -14.22 -0.18
CA ILE A 181 17.82 -14.93 0.15
C ILE A 181 17.56 -14.90 1.67
N GLU A 182 16.35 -14.52 2.06
CA GLU A 182 15.92 -14.53 3.47
C GLU A 182 15.58 -15.94 3.95
N ALA A 183 15.84 -16.22 5.24
CA ALA A 183 15.54 -17.54 5.82
C ALA A 183 14.06 -17.90 5.72
N ARG A 184 13.14 -16.95 5.92
CA ARG A 184 11.69 -17.17 5.80
C ARG A 184 11.27 -17.58 4.39
N ASP A 185 11.88 -16.97 3.36
CA ASP A 185 11.56 -17.26 1.97
C ASP A 185 12.06 -18.64 1.57
N PHE A 186 13.26 -18.99 2.03
CA PHE A 186 13.80 -20.32 1.82
C PHE A 186 12.98 -21.40 2.54
N VAL A 187 12.52 -21.14 3.77
CA VAL A 187 11.62 -22.04 4.50
C VAL A 187 10.31 -22.27 3.74
N ALA A 188 9.67 -21.21 3.23
CA ALA A 188 8.45 -21.33 2.44
C ALA A 188 8.65 -22.17 1.16
N LEU A 189 9.80 -22.02 0.50
CA LEU A 189 10.18 -22.87 -0.63
C LEU A 189 10.34 -24.34 -0.22
N LEU A 190 11.05 -24.61 0.87
CA LEU A 190 11.25 -25.97 1.35
C LEU A 190 9.92 -26.62 1.77
N ASP A 191 9.02 -25.86 2.41
CA ASP A 191 7.68 -26.34 2.75
C ASP A 191 6.92 -26.81 1.49
N SER A 192 7.04 -26.07 0.40
CA SER A 192 6.45 -26.42 -0.90
C SER A 192 7.11 -27.65 -1.53
N LEU A 193 8.46 -27.70 -1.58
CA LEU A 193 9.22 -28.78 -2.23
C LEU A 193 9.14 -30.14 -1.49
N TYR A 194 9.02 -30.11 -0.17
CA TYR A 194 8.85 -31.30 0.66
C TYR A 194 7.37 -31.68 0.85
N GLY A 195 6.44 -30.90 0.30
CA GLY A 195 5.00 -31.18 0.39
C GLY A 195 4.40 -30.96 1.77
N ASN A 196 5.08 -30.22 2.65
CA ASN A 196 4.55 -29.81 3.96
C ASN A 196 3.43 -28.78 3.77
N LYS A 197 3.59 -27.89 2.79
CA LYS A 197 2.61 -26.85 2.45
C LYS A 197 2.69 -26.48 0.97
N ALA A 198 1.88 -27.15 0.16
CA ALA A 198 1.78 -26.82 -1.26
C ALA A 198 1.08 -25.47 -1.48
N LEU A 199 1.49 -24.75 -2.53
CA LEU A 199 0.75 -23.59 -3.01
C LEU A 199 -0.68 -24.00 -3.39
N SER A 200 -1.66 -23.30 -2.82
CA SER A 200 -3.07 -23.58 -3.00
C SER A 200 -3.89 -22.29 -2.97
N ALA A 201 -5.19 -22.38 -3.28
CA ALA A 201 -6.09 -21.24 -3.21
C ALA A 201 -6.25 -20.68 -1.77
N ASP A 202 -5.91 -21.47 -0.76
CA ASP A 202 -5.95 -21.09 0.66
C ASP A 202 -4.61 -20.50 1.15
N SER A 203 -3.59 -20.43 0.29
CA SER A 203 -2.28 -19.86 0.63
C SER A 203 -2.40 -18.36 0.92
N THR A 204 -1.68 -17.89 1.93
CA THR A 204 -1.67 -16.46 2.28
C THR A 204 -0.81 -15.66 1.30
N LEU A 205 -1.09 -14.37 1.15
CA LEU A 205 -0.29 -13.49 0.28
C LEU A 205 1.19 -13.47 0.69
N ALA A 206 1.48 -13.52 1.99
CA ALA A 206 2.85 -13.56 2.50
C ALA A 206 3.60 -14.82 2.05
N GLU A 207 2.95 -15.99 2.09
CA GLU A 207 3.53 -17.25 1.64
C GLU A 207 3.81 -17.24 0.13
N VAL A 208 2.82 -16.79 -0.65
CA VAL A 208 2.97 -16.70 -2.11
C VAL A 208 4.07 -15.70 -2.46
N SER A 209 4.15 -14.55 -1.77
CA SER A 209 5.19 -13.54 -1.94
C SER A 209 6.60 -14.08 -1.65
N SER A 210 6.74 -14.84 -0.55
CA SER A 210 7.99 -15.53 -0.20
C SER A 210 8.45 -16.49 -1.29
N ILE A 211 7.54 -17.31 -1.82
CA ILE A 211 7.87 -18.26 -2.89
C ILE A 211 8.16 -17.50 -4.20
N LEU A 212 7.41 -16.44 -4.51
CA LEU A 212 7.61 -15.64 -5.71
C LEU A 212 9.01 -15.00 -5.73
N ARG A 213 9.48 -14.44 -4.60
CA ARG A 213 10.84 -13.88 -4.45
C ARG A 213 11.93 -14.91 -4.67
N VAL A 214 11.88 -16.00 -3.89
CA VAL A 214 12.95 -17.01 -3.85
C VAL A 214 13.12 -17.77 -5.14
N THR A 215 12.02 -17.98 -5.87
CA THR A 215 12.02 -18.65 -7.17
C THR A 215 12.34 -17.73 -8.34
N GLY A 216 12.37 -16.41 -8.12
CA GLY A 216 12.56 -15.42 -9.16
C GLY A 216 13.92 -15.50 -9.88
N PRO A 217 14.03 -14.89 -11.06
CA PRO A 217 15.21 -14.97 -11.92
C PRO A 217 16.48 -14.34 -11.33
N SER A 218 16.32 -13.43 -10.35
CA SER A 218 17.43 -12.82 -9.61
C SER A 218 17.89 -13.62 -8.38
N GLN A 219 17.19 -14.70 -8.05
CA GLN A 219 17.48 -15.59 -6.92
C GLN A 219 17.67 -17.01 -7.46
N LEU A 220 16.90 -18.01 -6.99
CA LEU A 220 17.15 -19.41 -7.35
C LEU A 220 16.84 -19.77 -8.81
N ASP A 221 16.19 -18.89 -9.59
CA ASP A 221 15.81 -19.14 -10.99
C ASP A 221 15.10 -20.49 -11.15
N LEU A 222 13.94 -20.62 -10.50
CA LEU A 222 13.08 -21.81 -10.56
C LEU A 222 11.81 -21.48 -11.38
N PRO A 223 11.92 -21.36 -12.72
CA PRO A 223 10.89 -20.70 -13.54
C PRO A 223 9.51 -21.35 -13.47
N VAL A 224 9.44 -22.68 -13.38
CA VAL A 224 8.16 -23.40 -13.29
C VAL A 224 7.42 -23.06 -12.00
N LEU A 225 8.13 -23.04 -10.86
CA LEU A 225 7.53 -22.72 -9.57
C LEU A 225 7.28 -21.21 -9.44
N HIS A 226 8.13 -20.38 -10.05
CA HIS A 226 7.95 -18.94 -10.11
C HIS A 226 6.66 -18.56 -10.85
N GLU A 227 6.42 -19.16 -12.02
CA GLU A 227 5.20 -18.94 -12.79
C GLU A 227 3.96 -19.40 -12.03
N GLN A 228 4.05 -20.55 -11.35
CA GLN A 228 2.97 -21.02 -10.49
C GLN A 228 2.68 -20.04 -9.35
N ALA A 229 3.72 -19.55 -8.66
CA ALA A 229 3.57 -18.56 -7.59
C ALA A 229 2.98 -17.25 -8.11
N ARG A 230 3.40 -16.81 -9.31
CA ARG A 230 2.84 -15.64 -9.99
C ARG A 230 1.34 -15.78 -10.22
N HIS A 231 0.89 -16.93 -10.74
CA HIS A 231 -0.54 -17.17 -10.96
C HIS A 231 -1.35 -17.13 -9.66
N PHE A 232 -0.85 -17.75 -8.58
CA PHE A 232 -1.51 -17.66 -7.28
C PHE A 232 -1.52 -16.23 -6.73
N PHE A 233 -0.44 -15.48 -6.95
CA PHE A 233 -0.33 -14.09 -6.53
C PHE A 233 -1.39 -13.24 -7.24
N GLU A 234 -1.57 -13.39 -8.56
CA GLU A 234 -2.60 -12.73 -9.36
C GLU A 234 -4.03 -13.09 -8.90
N ASP A 235 -4.26 -14.33 -8.50
CA ASP A 235 -5.58 -14.79 -8.05
C ASP A 235 -5.97 -14.32 -6.64
N LEU A 236 -4.98 -14.03 -5.78
CA LEU A 236 -5.22 -13.47 -4.45
C LEU A 236 -5.63 -11.99 -4.48
N CYS A 237 -5.33 -11.28 -5.57
CA CYS A 237 -5.64 -9.86 -5.71
C CYS A 237 -7.12 -9.62 -6.07
N PRO A 238 -7.83 -8.70 -5.39
CA PRO A 238 -9.18 -8.30 -5.76
C PRO A 238 -9.26 -7.75 -7.19
N LYS A 239 -10.11 -8.35 -8.03
CA LYS A 239 -10.28 -7.99 -9.44
C LYS A 239 -11.43 -7.00 -9.69
N ASP A 240 -12.18 -6.63 -8.65
CA ASP A 240 -13.34 -5.75 -8.73
C ASP A 240 -13.52 -4.89 -7.46
N ALA A 241 -14.29 -3.81 -7.61
CA ALA A 241 -14.54 -2.81 -6.58
C ALA A 241 -15.17 -3.40 -5.30
N PHE A 242 -16.08 -4.37 -5.47
CA PHE A 242 -16.85 -4.94 -4.36
C PHE A 242 -16.00 -5.86 -3.50
N LYS A 243 -15.21 -6.73 -4.13
CA LYS A 243 -14.23 -7.56 -3.43
C LYS A 243 -13.22 -6.68 -2.71
N LEU A 244 -12.69 -5.66 -3.38
CA LEU A 244 -11.70 -4.76 -2.75
C LEU A 244 -12.28 -3.99 -1.56
N ALA A 245 -13.56 -3.60 -1.59
CA ALA A 245 -14.22 -2.91 -0.49
C ALA A 245 -14.34 -3.74 0.80
N THR A 246 -14.20 -5.07 0.70
CA THR A 246 -14.29 -6.01 1.83
C THR A 246 -12.98 -6.76 2.06
N PHE A 247 -11.96 -6.49 1.24
CA PHE A 247 -10.68 -7.17 1.31
C PHE A 247 -9.78 -6.53 2.36
N GLU A 248 -9.18 -7.36 3.21
CA GLU A 248 -8.21 -6.94 4.21
C GLU A 248 -6.88 -7.64 3.93
N PHE A 249 -5.79 -6.87 3.79
CA PHE A 249 -4.46 -7.45 3.75
C PHE A 249 -3.97 -7.63 5.19
N HIS A 250 -3.78 -8.88 5.59
CA HIS A 250 -3.16 -9.19 6.86
C HIS A 250 -1.64 -8.91 6.80
N ASP A 251 -1.10 -8.36 7.90
CA ASP A 251 0.33 -8.30 8.21
C ASP A 251 1.25 -7.62 7.19
N SER A 252 1.36 -6.27 7.18
CA SER A 252 2.39 -5.46 6.46
C SER A 252 2.86 -5.97 5.08
N SER A 253 1.99 -6.72 4.40
CA SER A 253 2.32 -7.53 3.24
C SER A 253 1.95 -6.81 1.96
N ALA A 254 1.13 -5.76 2.06
CA ALA A 254 0.70 -4.95 0.93
C ALA A 254 1.87 -4.17 0.31
N GLU A 255 2.77 -3.59 1.12
CA GLU A 255 3.94 -2.86 0.64
C GLU A 255 4.89 -3.79 -0.11
N GLU A 256 5.13 -4.96 0.47
CA GLU A 256 5.98 -6.00 -0.13
C GLU A 256 5.34 -6.55 -1.41
N ALA A 257 4.05 -6.92 -1.37
CA ALA A 257 3.30 -7.38 -2.52
C ALA A 257 3.28 -6.33 -3.63
N MET A 258 3.11 -5.05 -3.31
CA MET A 258 3.18 -3.97 -4.28
C MET A 258 4.55 -3.91 -4.94
N ALA A 259 5.64 -3.98 -4.16
CA ALA A 259 6.99 -3.99 -4.70
C ALA A 259 7.23 -5.19 -5.63
N LEU A 260 6.77 -6.39 -5.26
CA LEU A 260 6.87 -7.58 -6.10
C LEU A 260 6.05 -7.45 -7.39
N SER A 261 4.85 -6.87 -7.30
CA SER A 261 4.00 -6.67 -8.47
C SER A 261 4.61 -5.73 -9.50
N ILE A 262 5.39 -4.74 -9.06
CA ILE A 262 6.16 -3.85 -9.95
C ILE A 262 7.41 -4.59 -10.46
N GLN A 263 8.14 -5.25 -9.56
CA GLN A 263 9.40 -5.93 -9.89
C GLN A 263 9.22 -7.03 -10.94
N TYR A 264 8.10 -7.75 -10.90
CA TYR A 264 7.80 -8.88 -11.79
C TYR A 264 6.71 -8.59 -12.83
N ASP A 265 6.34 -7.32 -13.01
CA ASP A 265 5.40 -6.89 -14.04
C ASP A 265 4.03 -7.60 -13.95
N ILE A 266 3.44 -7.57 -12.75
CA ILE A 266 2.15 -8.19 -12.38
C ILE A 266 1.07 -7.10 -12.28
N ASP A 267 0.71 -6.53 -13.43
CA ASP A 267 -0.18 -5.37 -13.53
C ASP A 267 -1.56 -5.57 -12.90
N GLN A 268 -2.09 -6.80 -12.98
CA GLN A 268 -3.44 -7.12 -12.48
C GLN A 268 -3.60 -6.84 -10.98
N CYS A 269 -2.53 -6.96 -10.21
CA CYS A 269 -2.52 -6.74 -8.76
C CYS A 269 -2.24 -5.30 -8.36
N GLN A 270 -1.48 -4.57 -9.18
CA GLN A 270 -0.96 -3.24 -8.86
C GLN A 270 -2.10 -2.26 -8.52
N LYS A 271 -3.21 -2.32 -9.27
CA LYS A 271 -4.40 -1.49 -9.05
C LYS A 271 -4.99 -1.65 -7.65
N SER A 272 -5.27 -2.90 -7.24
CA SER A 272 -5.87 -3.21 -5.93
C SER A 272 -4.90 -2.92 -4.78
N LEU A 273 -3.62 -3.27 -4.95
CA LEU A 273 -2.59 -3.07 -3.93
C LEU A 273 -2.35 -1.59 -3.68
N LEU A 274 -2.25 -0.80 -4.76
CA LEU A 274 -2.03 0.63 -4.64
C LEU A 274 -3.22 1.35 -4.00
N TYR A 275 -4.46 0.98 -4.35
CA TYR A 275 -5.64 1.50 -3.67
C TYR A 275 -5.60 1.19 -2.16
N TYR A 276 -5.29 -0.06 -1.81
CA TYR A 276 -5.20 -0.47 -0.42
C TYR A 276 -4.16 0.37 0.33
N LEU A 277 -2.96 0.49 -0.22
CA LEU A 277 -1.88 1.30 0.34
C LEU A 277 -2.27 2.77 0.52
N ALA A 278 -2.88 3.39 -0.51
CA ALA A 278 -3.34 4.78 -0.45
C ALA A 278 -4.49 5.01 0.56
N SER A 279 -5.27 3.96 0.86
CA SER A 279 -6.48 4.06 1.68
C SER A 279 -6.28 3.67 3.15
N GLU A 280 -5.44 2.67 3.44
CA GLU A 280 -5.26 2.10 4.79
C GLU A 280 -4.00 2.56 5.50
N THR A 281 -2.91 2.82 4.76
CA THR A 281 -1.63 3.16 5.37
C THR A 281 -1.43 4.67 5.35
N HIS A 282 -1.05 5.24 6.49
CA HIS A 282 -0.32 6.50 6.46
C HIS A 282 1.01 6.18 5.77
N LEU A 283 1.04 6.38 4.45
CA LEU A 283 2.17 6.08 3.61
C LEU A 283 3.36 6.94 4.04
N ASP A 284 4.18 6.38 4.92
CA ASP A 284 5.40 7.00 5.43
C ASP A 284 6.58 6.13 5.04
N ALA A 285 7.70 6.74 4.66
CA ALA A 285 8.90 5.99 4.27
C ALA A 285 9.43 5.03 5.35
N SER A 286 9.03 5.22 6.62
CA SER A 286 9.38 4.35 7.73
C SER A 286 8.56 3.06 7.83
N THR A 287 7.43 2.93 7.11
CA THR A 287 6.61 1.70 7.14
C THR A 287 7.18 0.61 6.22
N PHE A 288 7.97 0.99 5.22
CA PHE A 288 8.54 0.06 4.26
C PHE A 288 9.75 -0.67 4.86
N PRO A 289 9.79 -2.01 4.81
CA PRO A 289 10.97 -2.75 5.23
C PRO A 289 12.12 -2.49 4.26
N THR A 290 13.07 -1.66 4.69
CA THR A 290 14.22 -1.20 3.89
C THR A 290 15.15 -2.34 3.46
N THR A 291 15.05 -3.51 4.09
CA THR A 291 15.85 -4.70 3.76
C THR A 291 15.34 -5.42 2.52
N ILE A 292 14.05 -5.28 2.19
CA ILE A 292 13.40 -6.08 1.13
C ILE A 292 13.11 -5.24 -0.10
N ILE A 293 12.67 -3.99 0.09
CA ILE A 293 12.18 -3.15 -1.00
C ILE A 293 13.27 -2.14 -1.40
N PRO A 294 13.73 -2.14 -2.66
CA PRO A 294 14.65 -1.15 -3.17
C PRO A 294 14.14 0.29 -2.90
N PRO A 295 14.99 1.21 -2.42
CA PRO A 295 14.57 2.58 -2.11
C PRO A 295 13.93 3.33 -3.29
N THR A 296 14.33 2.98 -4.52
CA THR A 296 13.73 3.51 -5.75
C THR A 296 12.28 3.09 -5.90
N LEU A 297 11.96 1.81 -5.67
CA LEU A 297 10.59 1.29 -5.70
C LEU A 297 9.75 1.87 -4.56
N THR A 298 10.30 1.95 -3.35
CA THR A 298 9.61 2.62 -2.22
C THR A 298 9.21 4.05 -2.57
N SER A 299 10.12 4.82 -3.16
CA SER A 299 9.85 6.21 -3.55
C SER A 299 8.75 6.31 -4.61
N GLN A 300 8.75 5.39 -5.58
CA GLN A 300 7.70 5.32 -6.61
C GLN A 300 6.35 4.97 -6.00
N ILE A 301 6.27 3.93 -5.16
CA ILE A 301 5.03 3.50 -4.49
C ILE A 301 4.46 4.64 -3.66
N LEU A 302 5.29 5.33 -2.86
CA LEU A 302 4.86 6.48 -2.06
C LEU A 302 4.32 7.62 -2.93
N GLN A 303 5.02 7.95 -4.01
CA GLN A 303 4.59 9.01 -4.94
C GLN A 303 3.23 8.69 -5.56
N HIS A 304 3.07 7.46 -6.06
CA HIS A 304 1.82 6.99 -6.65
C HIS A 304 0.69 6.91 -5.63
N GLY A 305 0.98 6.43 -4.42
CA GLY A 305 0.01 6.32 -3.34
C GLY A 305 -0.52 7.67 -2.87
N HIS A 306 0.34 8.67 -2.64
CA HIS A 306 -0.10 10.02 -2.26
C HIS A 306 -0.87 10.75 -3.37
N ALA A 307 -0.47 10.55 -4.63
CA ALA A 307 -1.20 11.10 -5.77
C ALA A 307 -2.61 10.52 -5.82
N LEU A 308 -2.73 9.20 -5.64
CA LEU A 308 -4.01 8.51 -5.61
C LEU A 308 -4.86 8.96 -4.41
N GLU A 309 -4.29 8.98 -3.19
CA GLU A 309 -4.97 9.43 -1.97
C GLU A 309 -5.60 10.82 -2.17
N SER A 310 -4.84 11.76 -2.75
CA SER A 310 -5.32 13.11 -3.03
C SER A 310 -6.54 13.11 -3.98
N ILE A 311 -6.50 12.29 -5.03
CA ILE A 311 -7.59 12.15 -6.00
C ILE A 311 -8.83 11.51 -5.36
N LEU A 312 -8.64 10.47 -4.54
CA LEU A 312 -9.73 9.81 -3.82
C LEU A 312 -10.41 10.79 -2.86
N ILE A 313 -9.65 11.54 -2.07
CA ILE A 313 -10.19 12.54 -1.13
C ILE A 313 -10.94 13.63 -1.90
N GLU A 314 -10.36 14.19 -2.97
CA GLU A 314 -10.98 15.25 -3.76
C GLU A 314 -12.33 14.81 -4.34
N ARG A 315 -12.38 13.60 -4.91
CA ARG A 315 -13.60 13.07 -5.53
C ARG A 315 -14.65 12.66 -4.49
N PHE A 316 -14.24 12.02 -3.40
CA PHE A 316 -15.16 11.39 -2.47
C PHE A 316 -15.71 12.35 -1.41
N THR A 317 -14.95 13.38 -1.04
CA THR A 317 -15.37 14.35 0.00
C THR A 317 -16.74 14.97 -0.31
N PRO A 318 -17.04 15.47 -1.52
CA PRO A 318 -18.36 16.02 -1.82
C PRO A 318 -19.51 15.02 -1.65
N LEU A 319 -19.29 13.75 -2.04
CA LEU A 319 -20.27 12.66 -1.90
C LEU A 319 -20.50 12.35 -0.42
N LEU A 320 -19.43 12.28 0.38
CA LEU A 320 -19.53 11.95 1.79
C LEU A 320 -20.22 13.03 2.63
N PHE A 321 -19.97 14.31 2.35
CA PHE A 321 -20.49 15.42 3.16
C PHE A 321 -21.79 16.04 2.65
N THR A 322 -22.31 15.54 1.52
CA THR A 322 -23.58 16.02 0.96
C THR A 322 -24.57 14.86 0.89
N PRO A 323 -25.63 14.83 1.72
CA PRO A 323 -26.65 13.80 1.61
C PRO A 323 -27.28 13.87 0.21
N PRO A 324 -27.31 12.76 -0.54
CA PRO A 324 -27.83 12.78 -1.90
C PRO A 324 -29.35 12.86 -1.88
N PRO A 325 -30.00 13.58 -2.82
CA PRO A 325 -31.46 13.64 -2.88
C PRO A 325 -32.04 12.28 -3.25
N THR A 326 -33.28 11.99 -2.84
CA THR A 326 -34.03 10.80 -3.29
C THR A 326 -35.22 11.20 -4.16
N SER A 327 -35.83 10.24 -4.86
CA SER A 327 -37.03 10.48 -5.67
C SER A 327 -38.25 11.01 -4.87
N HIS A 328 -38.31 10.78 -3.56
CA HIS A 328 -39.39 11.26 -2.69
C HIS A 328 -38.87 12.30 -1.69
N MET A 329 -39.57 13.43 -1.53
CA MET A 329 -39.13 14.51 -0.64
C MET A 329 -39.05 14.04 0.82
N GLU A 330 -40.05 13.29 1.30
CA GLU A 330 -40.09 12.75 2.66
C GLU A 330 -38.88 11.82 2.94
N CYS A 331 -38.50 10.99 1.96
CA CYS A 331 -37.31 10.14 2.08
C CYS A 331 -36.01 10.95 2.06
N THR A 332 -35.98 12.06 1.32
CA THR A 332 -34.84 12.98 1.29
C THR A 332 -34.63 13.65 2.65
N ASP A 333 -35.70 14.11 3.29
CA ASP A 333 -35.65 14.72 4.62
C ASP A 333 -35.13 13.72 5.66
N VAL A 334 -35.66 12.49 5.65
CA VAL A 334 -35.20 11.39 6.51
C VAL A 334 -33.72 11.06 6.26
N LEU A 335 -33.32 10.91 5.00
CA LEU A 335 -31.93 10.61 4.66
C LEU A 335 -30.99 11.72 5.15
N ALA A 336 -31.36 12.99 4.93
CA ALA A 336 -30.58 14.14 5.36
C ALA A 336 -30.44 14.20 6.89
N GLU A 337 -31.51 13.92 7.64
CA GLU A 337 -31.48 13.87 9.11
C GLU A 337 -30.55 12.75 9.62
N GLN A 338 -30.59 11.57 8.99
CA GLN A 338 -29.81 10.41 9.41
C GLN A 338 -28.38 10.39 8.87
N TRP A 339 -28.05 11.22 7.88
CA TRP A 339 -26.75 11.21 7.22
C TRP A 339 -25.58 11.51 8.17
N MET A 340 -25.74 12.52 9.03
CA MET A 340 -24.70 12.91 9.98
C MET A 340 -24.37 11.79 11.00
N PRO A 341 -25.33 11.19 11.72
CA PRO A 341 -25.03 10.15 12.69
C PRO A 341 -24.66 8.79 12.07
N LEU A 342 -25.24 8.43 10.91
CA LEU A 342 -25.04 7.08 10.33
C LEU A 342 -23.91 7.00 9.30
N VAL A 343 -23.59 8.10 8.61
CA VAL A 343 -22.58 8.11 7.54
C VAL A 343 -21.37 8.96 7.93
N ILE A 344 -21.57 10.27 8.19
CA ILE A 344 -20.45 11.19 8.42
C ILE A 344 -19.69 10.85 9.71
N THR A 345 -20.40 10.64 10.82
CA THR A 345 -19.76 10.42 12.12
C THR A 345 -18.89 9.15 12.14
N PRO A 346 -19.37 7.99 11.67
CA PRO A 346 -18.52 6.80 11.52
C PRO A 346 -17.38 7.01 10.53
N ALA A 347 -17.64 7.67 9.40
CA ALA A 347 -16.60 7.91 8.39
C ALA A 347 -15.45 8.78 8.93
N ILE A 348 -15.75 9.78 9.77
CA ILE A 348 -14.70 10.58 10.43
C ILE A 348 -13.92 9.74 11.44
N ALA A 349 -14.59 8.87 12.20
CA ALA A 349 -13.95 8.02 13.21
C ALA A 349 -12.96 7.02 12.59
N ASP A 350 -13.30 6.50 11.42
CA ASP A 350 -12.51 5.48 10.72
C ASP A 350 -11.51 6.06 9.69
N SER A 351 -11.35 7.39 9.64
CA SER A 351 -10.57 8.08 8.60
C SER A 351 -11.01 7.71 7.17
N ALA A 352 -12.31 7.48 6.97
CA ALA A 352 -12.87 6.86 5.78
C ALA A 352 -12.90 7.78 4.54
N MET A 353 -12.47 9.04 4.67
CA MET A 353 -12.33 9.99 3.56
C MET A 353 -11.36 9.48 2.48
N GLY A 354 -10.33 8.72 2.86
CA GLY A 354 -9.41 8.05 1.93
C GLY A 354 -9.86 6.65 1.50
N LYS A 355 -11.02 6.18 1.98
CA LYS A 355 -11.52 4.80 1.82
C LYS A 355 -12.89 4.76 1.13
N PRO A 356 -13.03 5.34 -0.08
CA PRO A 356 -14.33 5.46 -0.74
C PRO A 356 -15.03 4.12 -0.96
N LEU A 357 -14.32 3.07 -1.41
CA LEU A 357 -14.94 1.77 -1.69
C LEU A 357 -15.51 1.13 -0.43
N GLN A 358 -14.74 1.10 0.66
CA GLN A 358 -15.17 0.59 1.96
C GLN A 358 -16.31 1.42 2.56
N THR A 359 -16.26 2.74 2.40
CA THR A 359 -17.29 3.65 2.93
C THR A 359 -18.62 3.46 2.21
N LEU A 360 -18.59 3.36 0.88
CA LEU A 360 -19.79 3.07 0.08
C LEU A 360 -20.36 1.69 0.43
N GLU A 361 -19.52 0.69 0.70
CA GLU A 361 -19.98 -0.63 1.15
C GLU A 361 -20.67 -0.55 2.52
N LYS A 362 -20.07 0.18 3.47
CA LYS A 362 -20.67 0.46 4.78
C LYS A 362 -22.02 1.19 4.63
N MET A 363 -22.11 2.18 3.76
CA MET A 363 -23.36 2.92 3.48
C MET A 363 -24.47 2.00 2.96
N LYS A 364 -24.14 1.07 2.06
CA LYS A 364 -25.10 0.05 1.56
C LYS A 364 -25.58 -0.90 2.66
N SER A 365 -24.74 -1.19 3.65
CA SER A 365 -25.08 -2.10 4.76
C SER A 365 -26.05 -1.50 5.80
N ILE A 366 -26.25 -0.18 5.79
CA ILE A 366 -27.19 0.49 6.71
C ILE A 366 -28.62 0.06 6.37
N PRO A 367 -29.44 -0.37 7.36
CA PRO A 367 -30.81 -0.79 7.12
C PRO A 367 -31.76 0.41 6.96
N TRP A 368 -31.55 1.20 5.89
CA TRP A 368 -32.24 2.46 5.61
C TRP A 368 -33.77 2.41 5.73
N GLY A 369 -34.39 1.27 5.37
CA GLY A 369 -35.84 1.07 5.54
C GLY A 369 -36.33 1.17 6.99
N LYS A 370 -35.50 0.77 7.97
CA LYS A 370 -35.82 0.90 9.40
C LYS A 370 -35.81 2.34 9.89
N TYR A 371 -35.21 3.24 9.13
CA TYR A 371 -35.14 4.67 9.44
C TYR A 371 -36.24 5.48 8.75
N GLY A 372 -37.12 4.83 7.98
CA GLY A 372 -38.27 5.48 7.33
C GLY A 372 -38.09 5.78 5.84
N ILE A 373 -37.01 5.32 5.21
CA ILE A 373 -36.83 5.42 3.76
C ILE A 373 -37.62 4.30 3.07
N CYS A 374 -38.44 4.63 2.08
CA CYS A 374 -39.22 3.64 1.35
C CYS A 374 -38.33 2.70 0.50
N ASP A 375 -38.78 1.47 0.26
CA ASP A 375 -38.01 0.43 -0.43
C ASP A 375 -37.52 0.84 -1.83
N SER A 376 -38.31 1.64 -2.56
CA SER A 376 -37.90 2.11 -3.89
C SER A 376 -36.71 3.07 -3.82
N CYS A 377 -36.70 4.00 -2.85
CA CYS A 377 -35.59 4.93 -2.66
C CYS A 377 -34.36 4.22 -2.06
N VAL A 378 -34.55 3.21 -1.20
CA VAL A 378 -33.44 2.37 -0.73
C VAL A 378 -32.78 1.67 -1.91
N LYS A 379 -33.56 1.01 -2.76
CA LYS A 379 -33.03 0.33 -3.95
C LYS A 379 -32.28 1.29 -4.87
N GLU A 380 -32.89 2.44 -5.19
CA GLU A 380 -32.27 3.48 -6.02
C GLU A 380 -30.90 3.90 -5.48
N LYS A 381 -30.77 4.09 -4.16
CA LYS A 381 -29.49 4.46 -3.54
C LYS A 381 -28.47 3.33 -3.49
N LEU A 382 -28.89 2.08 -3.30
CA LEU A 382 -27.98 0.95 -3.39
C LEU A 382 -27.40 0.82 -4.81
N ASP A 383 -28.23 1.04 -5.82
CA ASP A 383 -27.81 1.04 -7.23
C ASP A 383 -26.82 2.20 -7.50
N GLU A 384 -27.17 3.44 -7.11
CA GLU A 384 -26.31 4.63 -7.24
C GLU A 384 -24.95 4.46 -6.54
N TRP A 385 -24.91 3.97 -5.30
CA TRP A 385 -23.64 3.75 -4.59
C TRP A 385 -22.81 2.63 -5.20
N SER A 386 -23.44 1.63 -5.81
CA SER A 386 -22.73 0.58 -6.55
C SER A 386 -22.13 1.13 -7.86
N GLU A 387 -22.85 2.03 -8.54
CA GLU A 387 -22.32 2.77 -9.70
C GLU A 387 -21.13 3.65 -9.30
N GLU A 388 -21.21 4.35 -8.16
CA GLU A 388 -20.10 5.16 -7.65
C GLU A 388 -18.90 4.32 -7.22
N GLN A 389 -19.08 3.13 -6.63
CA GLN A 389 -17.98 2.20 -6.36
C GLN A 389 -17.26 1.81 -7.65
N ASN A 390 -18.01 1.48 -8.71
CA ASN A 390 -17.42 1.18 -10.01
C ASN A 390 -16.72 2.42 -10.60
N ALA A 391 -17.29 3.61 -10.48
CA ALA A 391 -16.68 4.84 -10.98
C ALA A 391 -15.35 5.16 -10.26
N VAL A 392 -15.26 4.89 -8.95
CA VAL A 392 -14.01 4.98 -8.19
C VAL A 392 -13.01 3.93 -8.65
N TRP A 393 -13.44 2.71 -8.94
CA TRP A 393 -12.56 1.64 -9.45
C TRP A 393 -11.98 1.97 -10.84
N GLU A 394 -12.79 2.47 -11.77
CA GLU A 394 -12.33 2.89 -13.10
C GLU A 394 -11.37 4.09 -13.04
N LEU A 395 -11.53 4.97 -12.04
CA LEU A 395 -10.61 6.09 -11.81
C LEU A 395 -9.17 5.61 -11.55
N LEU A 396 -9.01 4.45 -10.93
CA LEU A 396 -7.70 3.88 -10.62
C LEU A 396 -6.92 3.47 -11.87
N ASP A 397 -7.60 3.15 -12.97
CA ASP A 397 -6.93 2.75 -14.23
C ASP A 397 -6.23 3.93 -14.92
N GLY A 398 -6.84 5.12 -14.86
CA GLY A 398 -6.35 6.30 -15.58
C GLY A 398 -5.42 7.21 -14.78
N SER A 399 -5.50 7.21 -13.46
CA SER A 399 -4.92 8.27 -12.62
C SER A 399 -3.48 8.03 -12.19
N VAL A 400 -3.03 6.78 -12.05
CA VAL A 400 -1.76 6.51 -11.37
C VAL A 400 -0.65 6.04 -12.30
N TRP A 401 -0.97 5.22 -13.29
CA TRP A 401 0.02 4.62 -14.18
C TRP A 401 0.38 5.48 -15.38
N GLY A 402 -0.20 6.69 -15.45
CA GLY A 402 0.11 7.72 -16.45
C GLY A 402 0.32 7.12 -17.83
N THR A 403 -0.77 6.87 -18.57
CA THR A 403 -0.73 6.38 -19.96
C THR A 403 0.58 6.75 -20.68
N LYS A 404 1.43 5.72 -20.81
CA LYS A 404 2.76 5.62 -21.47
C LYS A 404 3.99 5.51 -20.55
N ALA A 405 4.15 4.34 -19.92
CA ALA A 405 5.45 3.76 -19.60
C ALA A 405 6.24 3.28 -20.85
N SER A 406 5.70 3.43 -22.07
CA SER A 406 6.33 2.94 -23.32
C SER A 406 7.29 3.93 -24.01
N GLU A 407 7.68 5.04 -23.36
CA GLU A 407 8.59 6.05 -23.97
C GLU A 407 9.92 6.22 -23.21
N VAL A 408 10.25 5.38 -22.21
CA VAL A 408 11.49 5.52 -21.41
C VAL A 408 12.27 4.20 -21.18
N LEU A 409 12.12 3.18 -22.03
CA LEU A 409 13.09 2.07 -22.11
C LEU A 409 13.67 1.95 -23.50
#